data_AF-A0A8B3S3E4-F1
#
_entry.id   AF-A0A8B3S3E4-F1
#
_cell.length_a   1.000
_cell.length_b   1.000
_cell.length_c   1.000
_cell.angle_alpha   90.00
_cell.angle_beta   90.00
_cell.angle_gamma   90.00
#
_symmetry.space_group_name_H-M   'P 1'
#
loop_
_entity.id
_entity.type
_entity.pdbx_description
1 polymer ?
#
loop_
_entity_poly.entity_id
_entity_poly.type
_entity_poly.pdbx_seq_one_letter_code
_entity_poly.pdbx_strand_id
1 'polypeptide(L)'
;MEPGIPEKYDYEYIRNGTANIFMAVEFKAGKRVTQITKRRTMVDFAQFVRMLVDEEYPDVENIQLVMDNLNTHKEKSFYEAFSEEEAERILSKIEFHYTPKHASWLNAAEIEINVMDIECTDRRIGDMEILTHEVTAWTRRRNDDEKKINWGFTRGKADKKLSKYYV
;
A
#
# COMPACT_ATOMS: atom_id res chain seq x y z
N MET A 1 19.84 15.44 -44.91
CA MET A 1 18.37 15.48 -44.73
C MET A 1 17.75 15.58 -46.12
N GLU A 2 16.94 14.60 -46.50
CA GLU A 2 16.15 14.68 -47.73
C GLU A 2 14.79 15.34 -47.43
N PRO A 3 14.30 16.23 -48.30
CA PRO A 3 12.95 16.79 -48.17
C PRO A 3 11.88 15.69 -48.27
N GLY A 4 10.98 15.61 -47.29
CA GLY A 4 9.82 14.72 -47.33
C GLY A 4 9.87 13.47 -46.44
N ILE A 5 10.98 13.26 -45.71
CA ILE A 5 11.07 12.19 -44.70
C ILE A 5 10.87 12.83 -43.31
N PRO A 6 9.83 12.44 -42.54
CA PRO A 6 9.68 12.88 -41.15
C PRO A 6 10.91 12.52 -40.33
N GLU A 7 11.38 13.47 -39.52
CA GLU A 7 12.51 13.27 -38.63
C GLU A 7 12.22 12.08 -37.69
N LYS A 8 13.11 11.08 -37.71
CA LYS A 8 13.01 9.93 -36.80
C LYS A 8 13.56 10.35 -35.45
N TYR A 9 12.66 10.63 -34.50
CA TYR A 9 13.04 10.78 -33.10
C TYR A 9 13.32 9.40 -32.51
N ASP A 10 14.55 9.19 -32.04
CA ASP A 10 14.83 8.05 -31.18
C ASP A 10 14.04 8.22 -29.87
N TYR A 11 13.26 7.20 -29.52
CA TYR A 11 12.50 7.12 -28.27
C TYR A 11 13.48 6.87 -27.11
N GLU A 12 14.29 7.88 -26.76
CA GLU A 12 15.12 7.79 -25.58
C GLU A 12 14.22 7.85 -24.34
N TYR A 13 14.16 6.75 -23.60
CA TYR A 13 13.38 6.64 -22.37
C TYR A 13 14.02 7.52 -21.29
N ILE A 14 13.42 8.69 -21.03
CA ILE A 14 13.78 9.53 -19.90
C ILE A 14 12.96 9.07 -18.68
N ARG A 15 13.64 8.55 -17.65
CA ARG A 15 13.01 8.17 -16.39
C ARG A 15 12.86 9.42 -15.50
N ASN A 16 11.63 9.92 -15.34
CA ASN A 16 11.31 11.06 -14.47
C ASN A 16 11.27 10.70 -12.97
N GLY A 17 12.06 9.71 -12.55
CA GLY A 17 12.08 9.18 -11.18
C GLY A 17 11.05 8.08 -10.92
N THR A 18 10.68 7.92 -9.65
CA THR A 18 9.67 6.96 -9.16
C THR A 18 8.94 7.58 -7.98
N ALA A 19 7.65 7.30 -7.87
CA ALA A 19 6.86 7.55 -6.66
C ALA A 19 6.50 6.22 -5.99
N ASN A 20 6.07 6.30 -4.73
CA ASN A 20 5.54 5.19 -3.95
C ASN A 20 4.06 5.46 -3.63
N ILE A 21 3.26 4.40 -3.59
CA ILE A 21 1.88 4.44 -3.13
C ILE A 21 1.78 3.47 -1.96
N PHE A 22 1.52 3.99 -0.76
CA PHE A 22 1.06 3.17 0.35
C PHE A 22 -0.42 2.87 0.16
N MET A 23 -0.81 1.63 0.47
CA MET A 23 -2.19 1.18 0.42
C MET A 23 -2.52 0.36 1.66
N ALA A 24 -3.56 0.77 2.37
CA ALA A 24 -4.21 -0.03 3.40
C ALA A 24 -5.63 -0.36 2.92
N VAL A 25 -6.10 -1.58 3.18
CA VAL A 25 -7.43 -2.03 2.78
C VAL A 25 -8.12 -2.76 3.92
N GLU A 26 -9.27 -2.25 4.35
CA GLU A 26 -10.22 -2.97 5.19
C GLU A 26 -11.21 -3.69 4.27
N PHE A 27 -10.78 -4.84 3.76
CA PHE A 27 -11.44 -5.47 2.62
C PHE A 27 -12.87 -5.97 2.87
N LYS A 28 -13.27 -6.15 4.14
CA LYS A 28 -14.63 -6.52 4.53
C LYS A 28 -15.58 -5.33 4.62
N ALA A 29 -15.09 -4.20 5.11
CA ALA A 29 -15.82 -2.93 5.07
C ALA A 29 -15.89 -2.39 3.66
N GLY A 30 -14.92 -2.77 2.80
CA GLY A 30 -14.80 -2.18 1.48
C GLY A 30 -14.30 -0.74 1.60
N LYS A 31 -13.33 -0.49 2.49
CA LYS A 31 -12.63 0.79 2.65
C LYS A 31 -11.16 0.61 2.29
N ARG A 32 -10.58 1.59 1.61
CA ARG A 32 -9.13 1.71 1.37
C ARG A 32 -8.63 3.10 1.74
N VAL A 33 -7.35 3.16 2.06
CA VAL A 33 -6.62 4.40 2.32
C VAL A 33 -5.34 4.35 1.50
N THR A 34 -5.07 5.42 0.75
CA THR A 34 -3.89 5.54 -0.12
C THR A 34 -3.11 6.78 0.20
N GLN A 35 -1.78 6.69 0.19
CA GLN A 35 -0.91 7.85 0.32
C GLN A 35 0.24 7.79 -0.69
N ILE A 36 0.41 8.87 -1.46
CA ILE A 36 1.47 9.00 -2.45
C ILE A 36 2.67 9.66 -1.77
N THR A 37 3.84 9.04 -1.89
CA THR A 37 5.09 9.55 -1.32
C THR A 37 6.21 9.50 -2.36
N LYS A 38 7.22 10.36 -2.22
CA LYS A 38 8.40 10.32 -3.10
C LYS A 38 9.28 9.08 -2.86
N ARG A 39 9.24 8.54 -1.64
CA ARG A 39 10.08 7.43 -1.16
C ARG A 39 9.26 6.48 -0.29
N ARG A 40 9.81 5.29 -0.04
CA ARG A 40 9.27 4.26 0.86
C ARG A 40 10.26 3.98 1.98
N THR A 41 10.57 5.00 2.78
CA THR A 41 11.48 4.87 3.93
C THR A 41 10.74 4.41 5.18
N MET A 42 11.47 4.14 6.26
CA MET A 42 10.89 3.88 7.59
C MET A 42 10.04 5.05 8.07
N VAL A 43 10.52 6.28 7.85
CA VAL A 43 9.79 7.50 8.22
C VAL A 43 8.50 7.62 7.42
N ASP A 44 8.54 7.39 6.10
CA ASP A 44 7.34 7.45 5.26
C ASP A 44 6.30 6.41 5.70
N PHE A 45 6.73 5.18 6.02
CA PHE A 45 5.85 4.13 6.53
C PHE A 45 5.22 4.50 7.88
N ALA A 46 6.02 4.99 8.83
CA ALA A 46 5.53 5.37 10.15
C ALA A 46 4.54 6.55 10.08
N GLN A 47 4.77 7.51 9.17
CA GLN A 47 3.83 8.60 8.91
C GLN A 47 2.51 8.09 8.30
N PHE A 48 2.57 7.14 7.38
CA PHE A 48 1.37 6.51 6.83
C PHE A 48 0.55 5.81 7.92
N VAL A 49 1.20 5.02 8.78
CA VAL A 49 0.51 4.32 9.87
C VAL A 49 -0.01 5.31 10.93
N ARG A 50 0.71 6.38 11.23
CA ARG A 50 0.21 7.45 12.12
C ARG A 50 -1.09 8.05 11.59
N MET A 51 -1.17 8.35 10.30
CA MET A 51 -2.41 8.84 9.68
C MET A 51 -3.54 7.80 9.79
N LEU A 52 -3.26 6.50 9.66
CA LEU A 52 -4.28 5.46 9.90
C LEU A 52 -4.81 5.51 11.34
N VAL A 53 -3.92 5.71 12.33
CA VAL A 53 -4.28 5.75 13.75
C VAL A 53 -5.02 7.03 14.14
N ASP A 54 -4.56 8.18 13.65
CA ASP A 54 -5.02 9.48 14.12
C ASP A 54 -6.20 10.01 13.31
N GLU A 55 -6.29 9.68 12.02
CA GLU A 55 -7.29 10.25 11.11
C GLU A 55 -8.33 9.22 10.66
N GLU A 56 -7.89 8.01 10.29
CA GLU A 56 -8.79 7.02 9.66
C GLU A 56 -9.52 6.14 10.67
N TYR A 57 -8.88 5.85 11.80
CA TYR A 57 -9.42 5.01 12.88
C TYR A 57 -9.10 5.59 14.28
N PRO A 58 -9.44 6.85 14.58
CA PRO A 58 -9.12 7.48 15.87
C PRO A 58 -9.79 6.79 17.07
N ASP A 59 -11.00 6.26 16.86
CA ASP A 59 -11.85 5.74 17.92
C ASP A 59 -11.70 4.24 18.18
N VAL A 60 -10.84 3.54 17.42
CA VAL A 60 -10.61 2.10 17.63
C VAL A 60 -9.56 1.87 18.70
N GLU A 61 -9.78 0.84 19.51
CA GLU A 61 -8.83 0.41 20.54
C GLU A 61 -7.59 -0.24 19.94
N ASN A 62 -7.76 -1.00 18.84
CA ASN A 62 -6.67 -1.72 18.18
C ASN A 62 -6.89 -1.82 16.66
N ILE A 63 -5.79 -1.68 15.91
CA ILE A 63 -5.68 -1.91 14.48
C ILE A 63 -4.76 -3.10 14.23
N GLN A 64 -5.33 -4.19 13.72
CA GLN A 64 -4.58 -5.36 13.26
C GLN A 64 -4.03 -5.11 11.86
N LEU A 65 -2.74 -4.79 11.75
CA LEU A 65 -2.08 -4.55 10.48
C LEU A 65 -1.45 -5.84 9.94
N VAL A 66 -2.08 -6.40 8.91
CA VAL A 66 -1.55 -7.54 8.16
C VAL A 66 -0.68 -7.03 7.00
N MET A 67 0.59 -7.43 6.94
CA MET A 67 1.53 -6.95 5.92
C MET A 67 2.64 -7.97 5.59
N ASP A 68 3.36 -7.72 4.49
CA ASP A 68 4.55 -8.48 4.13
C ASP A 68 5.77 -8.11 5.02
N ASN A 69 6.89 -8.81 4.83
CA ASN A 69 8.09 -8.67 5.68
C ASN A 69 9.08 -7.65 5.11
N LEU A 70 8.59 -6.54 4.56
CA LEU A 70 9.45 -5.49 4.03
C LEU A 70 10.32 -4.90 5.15
N ASN A 71 11.55 -4.50 4.84
CA ASN A 71 12.52 -4.02 5.83
C ASN A 71 12.08 -2.74 6.59
N THR A 72 11.09 -2.01 6.07
CA THR A 72 10.46 -0.83 6.68
C THR A 72 9.23 -1.17 7.53
N HIS A 73 8.68 -2.37 7.41
CA HIS A 73 7.50 -2.81 8.15
C HIS A 73 7.91 -3.34 9.52
N LYS A 74 8.25 -2.43 10.45
CA LYS A 74 8.67 -2.80 11.81
C LYS A 74 8.49 -1.66 12.79
N GLU A 75 8.34 -2.01 14.07
CA GLU A 75 8.23 -1.06 15.19
C GLU A 75 9.37 -0.04 15.22
N LYS A 76 10.60 -0.44 14.90
CA LYS A 76 11.75 0.46 14.81
C LYS A 76 11.49 1.67 13.92
N SER A 77 10.63 1.55 12.90
CA SER A 77 10.30 2.66 12.01
C SER A 77 9.58 3.82 12.71
N PHE A 78 8.85 3.55 13.79
CA PHE A 78 8.16 4.59 14.56
C PHE A 78 9.15 5.36 15.44
N TYR A 79 10.08 4.67 16.09
CA TYR A 79 11.17 5.30 16.86
C TYR A 79 12.18 6.05 15.98
N GLU A 80 12.30 5.68 14.71
CA GLU A 80 13.07 6.45 13.72
C GLU A 80 12.37 7.75 13.33
N ALA A 81 11.04 7.76 13.32
CA ALA A 81 10.23 8.86 12.79
C ALA A 81 9.75 9.86 13.86
N PHE A 82 9.58 9.40 15.10
CA PHE A 82 8.89 10.12 16.17
C PHE A 82 9.68 10.09 17.48
N SER A 83 9.28 10.92 18.45
CA SER A 83 9.76 10.78 19.83
C SER A 83 9.31 9.43 20.41
N GLU A 84 9.99 8.96 21.47
CA GLU A 84 9.63 7.71 22.17
C GLU A 84 8.17 7.72 22.61
N GLU A 85 7.72 8.79 23.27
CA GLU A 85 6.32 8.96 23.72
C GLU A 85 5.31 8.87 22.56
N GLU A 86 5.60 9.50 21.42
CA GLU A 86 4.69 9.48 20.27
C GLU A 86 4.71 8.12 19.55
N ALA A 87 5.89 7.49 19.45
CA ALA A 87 6.03 6.15 18.90
C ALA A 87 5.24 5.13 19.74
N GLU A 88 5.37 5.18 21.07
CA GLU A 88 4.63 4.32 21.99
C GLU A 88 3.12 4.57 21.92
N ARG A 89 2.67 5.83 21.85
CA ARG A 89 1.25 6.17 21.67
C ARG A 89 0.68 5.50 20.42
N ILE A 90 1.38 5.62 19.29
CA ILE A 90 0.93 5.02 18.02
C ILE A 90 0.97 3.49 18.11
N LEU A 91 2.09 2.92 18.55
CA LEU A 91 2.29 1.48 18.64
C LEU A 91 1.33 0.80 19.62
N SER A 92 0.88 1.50 20.67
CA SER A 92 -0.11 0.97 21.63
C SER A 92 -1.43 0.56 20.98
N LYS A 93 -1.75 1.14 19.81
CA LYS A 93 -2.96 0.82 19.02
C LYS A 93 -2.71 -0.17 17.89
N ILE A 94 -1.48 -0.62 17.65
CA ILE A 94 -1.14 -1.47 16.50
C ILE A 94 -0.80 -2.89 16.94
N GLU A 95 -1.43 -3.88 16.30
CA GLU A 95 -1.00 -5.28 16.34
C GLU A 95 -0.46 -5.68 14.95
N PHE A 96 0.83 -6.02 14.87
CA PHE A 96 1.45 -6.43 13.60
C PHE A 96 1.27 -7.93 13.33
N HIS A 97 0.75 -8.26 12.16
CA HIS A 97 0.71 -9.62 11.63
C HIS A 97 1.46 -9.72 10.31
N TYR A 98 2.61 -10.39 10.32
CA TYR A 98 3.40 -10.58 9.12
C TYR A 98 2.95 -11.83 8.36
N THR A 99 2.76 -11.71 7.05
CA THR A 99 2.53 -12.89 6.20
C THR A 99 3.74 -13.83 6.28
N PRO A 100 3.57 -15.16 6.16
CA PRO A 100 4.69 -16.07 6.04
C PRO A 100 5.66 -15.67 4.91
N LYS A 101 6.94 -16.04 5.07
CA LYS A 101 7.94 -15.78 4.01
C LYS A 101 7.50 -16.46 2.71
N HIS A 102 7.65 -15.75 1.59
CA HIS A 102 7.20 -16.18 0.27
C HIS A 102 5.68 -16.42 0.15
N ALA A 103 4.87 -15.89 1.06
CA ALA A 103 3.42 -15.99 1.03
C ALA A 103 2.74 -14.61 0.89
N SER A 104 3.33 -13.73 0.08
CA SER A 104 2.82 -12.38 -0.16
C SER A 104 1.39 -12.38 -0.70
N TRP A 105 1.00 -13.44 -1.43
CA TRP A 105 -0.37 -13.72 -1.89
C TRP A 105 -1.43 -13.80 -0.77
N LEU A 106 -1.03 -13.85 0.51
CA LEU A 106 -1.93 -13.74 1.66
C LEU A 106 -2.22 -12.29 2.08
N ASN A 107 -1.50 -11.32 1.52
CA ASN A 107 -1.69 -9.91 1.78
C ASN A 107 -2.82 -9.37 0.89
N ALA A 108 -3.98 -9.05 1.49
CA ALA A 108 -5.13 -8.51 0.76
C ALA A 108 -4.84 -7.17 0.08
N ALA A 109 -3.87 -6.40 0.56
CA ALA A 109 -3.45 -5.16 -0.09
C ALA A 109 -2.88 -5.42 -1.49
N GLU A 110 -2.21 -6.56 -1.73
CA GLU A 110 -1.68 -6.88 -3.07
C GLU A 110 -2.80 -7.07 -4.11
N ILE A 111 -3.96 -7.59 -3.69
CA ILE A 111 -5.14 -7.70 -4.55
C ILE A 111 -5.65 -6.31 -4.91
N GLU A 112 -5.81 -5.44 -3.92
CA GLU A 112 -6.34 -4.09 -4.16
C GLU A 112 -5.36 -3.21 -4.96
N ILE A 113 -4.04 -3.38 -4.76
CA ILE A 113 -3.00 -2.76 -5.59
C ILE A 113 -3.12 -3.23 -7.04
N ASN A 114 -3.32 -4.52 -7.29
CA ASN A 114 -3.50 -5.02 -8.65
C ASN A 114 -4.73 -4.41 -9.35
N VAL A 115 -5.82 -4.22 -8.59
CA VAL A 115 -7.01 -3.53 -9.12
C VAL A 115 -6.73 -2.06 -9.41
N MET A 116 -5.97 -1.38 -8.54
CA MET A 116 -5.53 0.00 -8.77
C MET A 116 -4.66 0.11 -10.03
N ASP A 117 -3.73 -0.83 -10.23
CA ASP A 117 -2.91 -0.89 -11.42
C ASP A 117 -3.80 -0.95 -12.66
N ILE A 118 -4.69 -1.94 -12.74
CA ILE A 118 -5.57 -2.12 -13.91
C ILE A 118 -6.49 -0.90 -14.13
N GLU A 119 -7.07 -0.33 -13.07
CA GLU A 119 -8.10 0.71 -13.18
C GLU A 119 -7.55 2.15 -13.22
N CYS A 120 -6.31 2.38 -12.79
CA CYS A 120 -5.77 3.73 -12.56
C CYS A 120 -4.33 3.89 -13.06
N THR A 121 -3.42 2.98 -12.70
CA THR A 121 -1.97 3.16 -12.85
C THR A 121 -1.32 2.35 -13.97
N ASP A 122 -2.09 1.63 -14.80
CA ASP A 122 -1.61 0.86 -15.98
C ASP A 122 -1.26 1.77 -17.18
N ARG A 123 -0.56 2.87 -16.90
CA ARG A 123 -0.01 3.80 -17.88
C ARG A 123 1.09 4.65 -17.27
N ARG A 124 1.82 5.34 -18.13
CA ARG A 124 2.83 6.32 -17.70
C ARG A 124 2.15 7.57 -17.12
N ILE A 125 2.57 7.92 -15.90
CA ILE A 125 2.19 9.17 -15.24
C ILE A 125 3.49 9.89 -14.93
N GLY A 126 3.75 10.97 -15.68
CA GLY A 126 5.03 11.69 -15.63
C GLY A 126 5.13 12.73 -14.51
N ASP A 127 4.05 12.94 -13.78
CA ASP A 127 3.91 13.99 -12.76
C ASP A 127 3.26 13.45 -11.49
N MET A 128 3.82 13.83 -10.33
CA MET A 128 3.38 13.30 -9.04
C MET A 128 2.06 13.93 -8.57
N GLU A 129 1.74 15.15 -8.98
CA GLU A 129 0.47 15.80 -8.64
C GLU A 129 -0.67 15.12 -9.40
N ILE A 130 -0.46 14.80 -10.69
CA ILE A 130 -1.39 13.99 -11.49
C ILE A 130 -1.58 12.62 -10.84
N LEU A 131 -0.50 11.93 -10.48
CA LEU A 131 -0.60 10.62 -9.80
C LEU A 131 -1.42 10.72 -8.51
N THR A 132 -1.16 11.75 -7.70
CA THR A 132 -1.87 11.99 -6.45
C THR A 132 -3.35 12.24 -6.68
N HIS A 133 -3.68 13.09 -7.65
CA HIS A 133 -5.07 13.41 -7.99
C HIS A 133 -5.84 12.16 -8.45
N GLU A 134 -5.26 11.38 -9.36
CA GLU A 134 -5.91 10.22 -9.94
C GLU A 134 -6.09 9.08 -8.94
N VAL A 135 -5.04 8.74 -8.18
CA VAL A 135 -5.13 7.71 -7.13
C VAL A 135 -6.13 8.14 -6.05
N THR A 136 -6.14 9.43 -5.67
CA THR A 136 -7.13 9.94 -4.71
C THR A 136 -8.57 9.82 -5.24
N ALA A 137 -8.80 10.17 -6.50
CA ALA A 137 -10.11 10.04 -7.14
C ALA A 137 -10.53 8.57 -7.24
N TRP A 138 -9.61 7.68 -7.60
CA TRP A 138 -9.82 6.24 -7.65
C TRP A 138 -10.19 5.66 -6.28
N THR A 139 -9.45 6.03 -5.23
CA THR A 139 -9.69 5.61 -3.84
C THR A 139 -11.07 6.04 -3.36
N ARG A 140 -11.44 7.31 -3.60
CA ARG A 140 -12.77 7.84 -3.25
C ARG A 140 -13.89 7.07 -3.95
N ARG A 141 -13.83 6.94 -5.27
CA ARG A 141 -14.83 6.20 -6.05
C ARG A 141 -15.04 4.78 -5.53
N ARG A 142 -13.96 4.05 -5.22
CA ARG A 142 -14.06 2.67 -4.71
C ARG A 142 -14.60 2.59 -3.28
N ASN A 143 -14.26 3.57 -2.44
CA ASN A 143 -14.83 3.71 -1.09
C ASN A 143 -16.33 4.02 -1.16
N ASP A 144 -16.75 4.95 -2.01
CA ASP A 144 -18.16 5.30 -2.21
C ASP A 144 -18.97 4.11 -2.75
N ASP A 145 -18.36 3.29 -3.60
CA ASP A 145 -18.94 2.04 -4.12
C ASP A 145 -18.86 0.86 -3.11
N GLU A 146 -18.24 1.06 -1.94
CA GLU A 146 -17.92 0.02 -0.95
C GLU A 146 -17.34 -1.26 -1.56
N LYS A 147 -16.40 -1.16 -2.52
CA LYS A 147 -15.87 -2.35 -3.21
C LYS A 147 -15.21 -3.31 -2.21
N LYS A 148 -15.71 -4.54 -2.10
CA LYS A 148 -15.18 -5.56 -1.17
C LYS A 148 -14.29 -6.57 -1.90
N ILE A 149 -13.39 -7.21 -1.15
CA ILE A 149 -12.66 -8.37 -1.63
C ILE A 149 -13.35 -9.63 -1.10
N ASN A 150 -13.82 -10.48 -2.01
CA ASN A 150 -14.38 -11.78 -1.66
C ASN A 150 -13.25 -12.74 -1.27
N TRP A 151 -12.85 -12.69 0.00
CA TRP A 151 -11.73 -13.46 0.52
C TRP A 151 -12.08 -14.95 0.70
N GLY A 152 -11.59 -15.80 -0.20
CA GLY A 152 -11.87 -17.24 -0.20
C GLY A 152 -10.88 -18.13 0.58
N PHE A 153 -9.86 -17.54 1.22
CA PHE A 153 -8.82 -18.30 1.93
C PHE A 153 -9.15 -18.42 3.42
N THR A 154 -9.84 -19.51 3.75
CA THR A 154 -10.31 -19.83 5.11
C THR A 154 -9.20 -20.45 5.98
N ARG A 155 -9.35 -20.40 7.31
CA ARG A 155 -8.48 -21.11 8.27
C ARG A 155 -8.26 -22.59 7.90
N GLY A 156 -9.29 -23.35 7.58
CA GLY A 156 -9.11 -24.77 7.20
C GLY A 156 -8.26 -24.98 5.94
N LYS A 157 -8.31 -24.05 4.98
CA LYS A 157 -7.39 -24.04 3.81
C LYS A 157 -5.97 -23.64 4.22
N ALA A 158 -5.84 -22.71 5.17
CA ALA A 158 -4.56 -22.34 5.76
C ALA A 158 -3.91 -23.53 6.45
N ASP A 159 -4.63 -24.20 7.37
CA ASP A 159 -4.14 -25.37 8.10
C ASP A 159 -3.69 -26.46 7.12
N LYS A 160 -4.49 -26.74 6.08
CA LYS A 160 -4.13 -27.73 5.05
C LYS A 160 -2.89 -27.34 4.23
N LYS A 161 -2.74 -26.06 3.88
CA LYS A 161 -1.67 -25.57 3.00
C LYS A 161 -0.37 -25.31 3.76
N LEU A 162 -0.45 -24.82 4.99
CA LEU A 162 0.66 -24.32 5.78
C LEU A 162 1.20 -25.31 6.82
N SER A 163 0.40 -26.30 7.26
CA SER A 163 0.85 -27.34 8.23
C SER A 163 2.12 -28.10 7.83
N LYS A 164 2.46 -28.12 6.54
CA LYS A 164 3.70 -28.71 6.03
C LYS A 164 4.95 -27.85 6.29
N TYR A 165 4.76 -26.57 6.57
CA TYR A 165 5.81 -25.55 6.61
C TYR A 165 5.88 -24.84 7.97
N TYR A 166 4.79 -24.86 8.73
CA TYR A 166 4.66 -24.22 10.03
C TYR A 166 4.01 -25.24 10.97
N VAL A 167 4.79 -25.72 11.93
CA VAL A 167 4.39 -26.64 13.02
C VAL A 167 4.20 -25.82 14.29
#